data_AF-A0A0M9E5S3-F1
#
_entry.id   AF-A0A0M9E5S3-F1
#
_cell.length_a   1.000
_cell.length_b   1.000
_cell.length_c   1.000
_cell.angle_alpha   90.00
_cell.angle_beta   90.00
_cell.angle_gamma   90.00
#
_symmetry.space_group_name_H-M   'P 1'
#
loop_
_entity.id
_entity.type
_entity.pdbx_description
1 polymer ?
#
loop_
_entity_poly.entity_id
_entity_poly.type
_entity_poly.pdbx_seq_one_letter_code
_entity_poly.pdbx_strand_id
1 'polypeptide(L)' 'YDKGKNDGKNEGALNTAKMMLIEILEETIGIIPDYIDKKIQQISNLTTLKGLLRQAIRCNNLNDFNQKLALAV' A
#
# COMPACT_ATOMS: atom_id res chain seq x y z
N TYR A 1 28.75 5.99 7.65
CA TYR A 1 28.07 6.85 6.66
C TYR A 1 27.10 6.08 5.75
N ASP A 2 27.21 4.76 5.57
CA ASP A 2 26.30 3.99 4.69
C ASP A 2 24.92 3.63 5.26
N LYS A 3 24.77 3.47 6.58
CA LYS A 3 23.48 3.09 7.19
C LYS A 3 22.38 4.12 6.93
N GLY A 4 22.64 5.40 7.21
CA GLY A 4 21.64 6.47 6.99
C GLY A 4 21.20 6.64 5.53
N LYS A 5 22.07 6.34 4.56
CA LYS A 5 21.72 6.39 3.13
C LYS A 5 20.86 5.20 2.69
N ASN A 6 21.08 4.02 3.28
CA ASN A 6 20.25 2.84 3.02
C ASN A 6 18.89 2.95 3.72
N ASP A 7 18.87 3.43 4.96
CA ASP A 7 17.63 3.60 5.73
C ASP A 7 16.70 4.62 5.05
N GLY A 8 17.23 5.78 4.62
CA GLY A 8 16.46 6.78 3.88
C GLY A 8 15.95 6.29 2.52
N LYS A 9 16.72 5.46 1.80
CA LYS A 9 16.26 4.83 0.55
C LYS A 9 15.12 3.85 0.79
N ASN A 10 15.21 3.05 1.85
CA ASN A 10 14.18 2.08 2.20
C ASN A 10 12.88 2.76 2.63
N GLU A 11 12.98 3.82 3.43
CA GLU A 11 11.83 4.63 3.86
C GLU A 11 11.17 5.35 2.67
N GLY A 12 11.98 5.95 1.79
CA GLY A 12 11.47 6.56 0.56
C GLY A 12 10.72 5.56 -0.32
N ALA A 13 11.30 4.38 -0.55
CA ALA A 13 10.64 3.33 -1.33
C ALA A 13 9.34 2.84 -0.68
N LEU A 14 9.30 2.74 0.65
CA LEU A 14 8.11 2.34 1.39
C LEU A 14 6.98 3.38 1.24
N ASN A 15 7.30 4.66 1.43
CA ASN A 15 6.34 5.75 1.32
C ASN A 15 5.80 5.89 -0.11
N THR A 16 6.67 5.78 -1.13
CA THR A 16 6.24 5.75 -2.53
C THR A 16 5.31 4.57 -2.80
N ALA A 17 5.60 3.37 -2.28
CA ALA A 17 4.75 2.21 -2.49
C ALA A 17 3.37 2.36 -1.81
N LYS A 18 3.29 3.00 -0.65
CA LYS A 18 2.02 3.34 0.01
C LYS A 18 1.21 4.34 -0.81
N MET A 19 1.83 5.43 -1.24
CA MET A 19 1.19 6.46 -2.06
C MET A 19 0.63 5.89 -3.36
N MET A 20 1.45 5.12 -4.10
CA MET A 20 1.03 4.45 -5.34
C MET A 20 -0.13 3.47 -5.12
N LEU A 21 -0.16 2.78 -3.97
CA LEU A 21 -1.25 1.86 -3.64
C LEU A 21 -2.56 2.61 -3.46
N ILE A 22 -2.54 3.75 -2.75
CA ILE A 22 -3.73 4.58 -2.56
C ILE A 22 -4.21 5.15 -3.89
N GLU A 23 -3.31 5.72 -4.71
CA GLU A 23 -3.67 6.29 -6.02
C GLU A 23 -4.34 5.24 -6.93
N ILE A 24 -3.81 4.02 -6.98
CA ILE A 24 -4.44 2.94 -7.77
C ILE A 24 -5.80 2.56 -7.21
N LEU A 25 -5.95 2.49 -5.88
CA LEU A 25 -7.24 2.17 -5.29
C LEU A 25 -8.27 3.27 -5.58
N GLU A 26 -7.86 4.53 -5.54
CA GLU A 26 -8.69 5.67 -5.92
C GLU A 26 -9.14 5.61 -7.38
N GLU A 27 -8.24 5.25 -8.29
CA GLU A 27 -8.56 5.11 -9.72
C GLU A 27 -9.45 3.90 -10.01
N THR A 28 -9.23 2.78 -9.32
CA THR A 28 -9.92 1.50 -9.62
C THR A 28 -11.24 1.32 -8.89
N ILE A 29 -11.34 1.82 -7.65
CA ILE A 29 -12.47 1.58 -6.75
C ILE A 29 -13.18 2.90 -6.40
N GLY A 30 -12.48 4.04 -6.48
CA GLY A 30 -12.99 5.34 -6.07
C GLY A 30 -12.56 5.71 -4.64
N ILE A 31 -13.39 6.48 -3.93
CA ILE A 31 -13.04 7.07 -2.64
C ILE A 31 -12.60 5.99 -1.62
N ILE A 32 -11.39 6.16 -1.08
CA ILE A 32 -10.82 5.24 -0.09
C ILE A 32 -11.19 5.68 1.33
N PRO A 33 -11.86 4.82 2.12
CA PRO A 33 -12.14 5.15 3.50
C PRO A 33 -10.87 5.26 4.34
N ASP A 34 -10.88 6.20 5.29
CA ASP A 34 -9.78 6.47 6.23
C ASP A 34 -9.24 5.22 6.94
N TYR A 35 -10.09 4.24 7.27
CA TYR A 35 -9.64 3.01 7.93
C TYR A 35 -8.75 2.12 7.02
N ILE A 36 -8.94 2.16 5.70
CA ILE A 36 -8.11 1.44 4.73
C ILE A 36 -6.77 2.15 4.57
N ASP A 37 -6.80 3.48 4.43
CA ASP A 37 -5.58 4.28 4.37
C ASP A 37 -4.71 4.02 5.61
N LYS A 38 -5.27 4.15 6.81
CA LYS A 38 -4.56 3.87 8.07
C LYS A 38 -3.93 2.49 8.12
N LYS A 39 -4.62 1.44 7.63
CA LYS A 39 -4.06 0.09 7.54
C LYS A 39 -2.88 0.02 6.57
N ILE A 40 -2.96 0.66 5.41
CA ILE A 40 -1.86 0.75 4.45
C ILE A 40 -0.66 1.49 5.06
N GLN A 41 -0.90 2.59 5.78
CA GLN A 41 0.15 3.36 6.44
C GLN A 41 0.91 2.55 7.51
N GLN A 42 0.28 1.55 8.13
CA GLN A 42 0.91 0.66 9.11
C GLN A 42 1.83 -0.39 8.49
N ILE A 43 1.74 -0.66 7.17
CA ILE A 43 2.56 -1.68 6.51
C ILE A 43 4.01 -1.18 6.40
N SER A 44 4.94 -1.93 6.98
CA SER A 44 6.39 -1.66 6.94
C SER A 44 7.16 -2.56 5.96
N ASN A 45 6.47 -3.48 5.28
CA ASN A 45 7.06 -4.40 4.32
C ASN A 45 6.79 -3.97 2.87
N LEU A 46 7.84 -3.56 2.18
CA LEU A 46 7.78 -3.12 0.77
C LEU A 46 7.27 -4.22 -0.18
N THR A 47 7.60 -5.48 0.08
CA THR A 47 7.14 -6.62 -0.74
C THR A 47 5.63 -6.82 -0.59
N THR A 48 5.11 -6.67 0.64
CA THR A 48 3.67 -6.70 0.91
C THR A 48 2.94 -5.60 0.15
N LEU A 49 3.44 -4.35 0.20
CA LEU A 49 2.85 -3.22 -0.54
C LEU A 49 2.84 -3.46 -2.05
N LYS A 50 3.95 -3.96 -2.62
CA LYS A 50 4.00 -4.32 -4.06
C LYS A 50 3.02 -5.43 -4.42
N GLY A 51 2.80 -6.39 -3.53
CA GLY A 51 1.80 -7.44 -3.70
C GLY A 51 0.38 -6.86 -3.72
N LEU A 52 0.06 -6.02 -2.74
CA LEU A 52 -1.23 -5.33 -2.64
C LEU A 52 -1.49 -4.43 -3.85
N LEU A 53 -0.47 -3.72 -4.36
CA LEU A 53 -0.58 -2.88 -5.56
C LEU A 53 -1.07 -3.67 -6.78
N ARG A 54 -0.49 -4.85 -7.03
CA ARG A 54 -0.92 -5.74 -8.13
C ARG A 54 -2.34 -6.26 -7.94
N GLN A 55 -2.75 -6.43 -6.68
CA GLN A 55 -4.09 -6.89 -6.34
C GLN A 55 -5.13 -5.79 -6.46
N ALA A 56 -4.78 -4.54 -6.11
CA ALA A 56 -5.64 -3.36 -6.23
C ALA A 56 -6.12 -3.17 -7.68
N ILE A 57 -5.20 -3.29 -8.66
CA ILE A 57 -5.52 -3.24 -10.10
C ILE A 57 -6.61 -4.23 -10.52
N ARG A 58 -6.76 -5.34 -9.78
CA ARG A 58 -7.68 -6.45 -10.09
C ARG A 58 -8.93 -6.44 -9.22
N CYS A 59 -9.07 -5.53 -8.27
CA CYS A 59 -10.24 -5.46 -7.41
C CYS A 59 -11.32 -4.62 -8.10
N ASN A 60 -12.55 -5.10 -8.08
CA ASN A 60 -13.69 -4.38 -8.67
C ASN A 60 -14.41 -3.50 -7.66
N ASN A 61 -14.14 -3.71 -6.36
CA ASN A 61 -14.77 -3.00 -5.27
C ASN A 61 -13.89 -3.03 -4.02
N LEU A 62 -14.26 -2.20 -3.03
CA LEU A 62 -13.50 -2.05 -1.80
C LEU A 62 -13.51 -3.30 -0.91
N ASN A 63 -14.59 -4.09 -0.91
CA ASN A 63 -14.66 -5.29 -0.08
C ASN A 63 -13.64 -6.34 -0.52
N ASP A 64 -13.50 -6.55 -1.84
CA ASP A 64 -12.51 -7.46 -2.41
C ASP A 64 -11.09 -7.06 -1.99
N PHE A 65 -10.80 -5.76 -1.99
CA PHE A 65 -9.50 -5.26 -1.56
C PHE A 65 -9.30 -5.41 -0.05
N ASN A 66 -10.30 -5.06 0.77
CA ASN A 66 -10.22 -5.11 2.22
C ASN A 66 -9.96 -6.54 2.73
N GLN A 67 -10.52 -7.56 2.07
CA GLN A 67 -10.21 -8.96 2.37
C GLN A 67 -8.73 -9.30 2.12
N LYS A 68 -8.17 -8.84 1.00
CA LYS A 68 -6.73 -9.05 0.69
C LYS A 68 -5.83 -8.28 1.65
N LEU A 69 -6.23 -7.06 2.02
CA LEU A 69 -5.53 -6.23 3.00
C LEU A 69 -5.53 -6.92 4.38
N ALA A 70 -6.64 -7.51 4.81
CA ALA A 70 -6.73 -8.22 6.09
C ALA A 70 -5.81 -9.46 6.18
N LEU A 71 -5.38 -10.03 5.06
CA LEU A 71 -4.40 -11.12 5.03
C LEU A 71 -2.95 -10.62 5.06
N ALA A 72 -2.74 -9.31 4.87
CA ALA A 72 -1.44 -8.69 4.69
C ALA A 72 -0.97 -7.86 5.89
N VAL A 73 -1.87 -7.58 6.85
CA VAL A 73 -1.61 -6.83 8.09
C VAL A 73 -1.65 -7.77 9.29
#